data_AF-A0A318TMD3-F1
#
_entry.id   AF-A0A318TMD3-F1
#
_cell.length_a   1.000
_cell.length_b   1.000
_cell.length_c   1.000
_cell.angle_alpha   90.00
_cell.angle_beta   90.00
_cell.angle_gamma   90.00
#
_symmetry.space_group_name_H-M   'P 1'
#
loop_
_entity.id
_entity.type
_entity.pdbx_description
1 polymer ?
#
loop_
_entity_poly.entity_id
_entity_poly.type
_entity_poly.pdbx_seq_one_letter_code
_entity_poly.pdbx_strand_id
1 'polypeptide(L)'
;MKREASFDLMGDRYQFDFKLCSPERGWAQIDTRQDAPYYGTWCNPTTREIVSYSEGDISRAWAENADDFKAELRRVVDWHRERGFFIGIDPITEPIRDALVELGFNGDLHEIWRKG
;
A
#
# COMPACT_ATOMS: atom_id res chain seq x y z
N MET A 1 -2.90 -15.17 5.99
CA MET A 1 -3.16 -14.36 4.78
C MET A 1 -3.84 -15.18 3.70
N LYS A 2 -4.94 -14.69 3.13
CA LYS A 2 -5.52 -15.19 1.87
C LYS A 2 -5.01 -14.31 0.72
N ARG A 3 -4.97 -14.85 -0.50
CA ARG A 3 -4.47 -14.17 -1.70
C ARG A 3 -5.31 -14.51 -2.91
N GLU A 4 -5.45 -13.55 -3.81
CA GLU A 4 -5.99 -13.71 -5.15
C GLU A 4 -5.06 -13.03 -6.15
N ALA A 5 -4.99 -13.59 -7.36
CA ALA A 5 -4.29 -13.01 -8.49
C ALA A 5 -5.27 -12.86 -9.65
N SER A 6 -5.19 -11.73 -10.34
CA SER A 6 -5.96 -11.44 -11.54
C SER A 6 -5.09 -10.67 -12.53
N PHE A 7 -5.60 -10.46 -13.74
CA PHE A 7 -4.85 -9.83 -14.82
C PHE A 7 -5.73 -8.83 -15.57
N ASP A 8 -5.20 -7.64 -15.83
CA ASP A 8 -5.83 -6.61 -16.67
C ASP A 8 -4.86 -6.17 -17.78
N LEU A 9 -5.13 -6.65 -19.00
CA LEU A 9 -4.37 -6.35 -20.22
C LEU A 9 -4.27 -4.85 -20.55
N MET A 10 -5.21 -4.04 -20.06
CA MET A 10 -5.32 -2.61 -20.39
C MET A 10 -5.22 -1.74 -19.14
N GLY A 11 -4.86 -2.33 -18.00
CA GLY A 11 -4.74 -1.63 -16.73
C GLY A 11 -3.55 -0.69 -16.71
N ASP A 12 -3.64 0.35 -15.90
CA ASP A 12 -2.52 1.16 -15.43
C ASP A 12 -2.64 1.35 -13.92
N ARG A 13 -1.53 1.77 -13.27
CA ARG A 13 -1.53 2.05 -11.83
C ARG A 13 -2.56 3.12 -11.44
N TYR A 14 -2.86 4.06 -12.35
CA TYR A 14 -3.67 5.24 -12.04
C TYR A 14 -5.14 4.89 -11.79
N GLN A 15 -5.62 3.77 -12.35
CA GLN A 15 -6.90 3.19 -11.95
C GLN A 15 -6.93 2.80 -10.47
N PHE A 16 -5.79 2.40 -9.90
CA PHE A 16 -5.68 2.12 -8.47
C PHE A 16 -5.59 3.42 -7.68
N ASP A 17 -4.66 4.31 -8.03
CA ASP A 17 -4.43 5.58 -7.34
C ASP A 17 -5.73 6.40 -7.21
N PHE A 18 -6.51 6.53 -8.28
CA PHE A 18 -7.63 7.46 -8.36
C PHE A 18 -9.01 6.83 -8.22
N LYS A 19 -9.12 5.49 -8.11
CA LYS A 19 -10.42 4.81 -8.06
C LYS A 19 -10.47 3.56 -7.18
N LEU A 20 -9.62 2.56 -7.44
CA LEU A 20 -9.72 1.27 -6.75
C LEU A 20 -9.14 1.32 -5.33
N CYS A 21 -7.97 1.93 -5.20
CA CYS A 21 -7.19 2.08 -3.98
C CYS A 21 -7.07 3.56 -3.59
N SER A 22 -8.17 4.31 -3.68
CA SER A 22 -8.16 5.74 -3.38
C SER A 22 -8.16 6.03 -1.87
N PRO A 23 -7.59 7.17 -1.43
CA PRO A 23 -7.56 7.56 -0.01
C PRO A 23 -8.95 7.68 0.62
N GLU A 24 -9.96 8.13 -0.12
CA GLU A 24 -11.35 8.23 0.34
C GLU A 24 -11.94 6.86 0.71
N ARG A 25 -11.34 5.79 0.18
CA ARG A 25 -11.70 4.39 0.44
C ARG A 25 -10.79 3.73 1.49
N GLY A 26 -9.95 4.50 2.18
CA GLY A 26 -9.09 4.03 3.26
C GLY A 26 -7.75 3.42 2.81
N TRP A 27 -7.34 3.67 1.57
CA TRP A 27 -6.10 3.11 1.03
C TRP A 27 -4.94 4.11 1.13
N ALA A 28 -3.78 3.59 1.52
CA ALA A 28 -2.50 4.27 1.49
C ALA A 28 -1.64 3.67 0.38
N GLN A 29 -0.94 4.51 -0.37
CA GLN A 29 0.09 4.04 -1.29
C GLN A 29 1.36 3.68 -0.50
N ILE A 30 2.00 2.57 -0.85
CA ILE A 30 3.36 2.25 -0.40
C ILE A 30 4.29 2.85 -1.47
N ASP A 31 4.81 4.04 -1.20
CA ASP A 31 5.63 4.78 -2.15
C ASP A 31 7.00 4.14 -2.32
N THR A 32 7.37 3.96 -3.58
CA THR A 32 8.64 3.36 -3.97
C THR A 32 9.31 4.15 -5.08
N ARG A 33 10.64 4.06 -5.18
CA ARG A 33 11.40 4.56 -6.34
C ARG A 33 11.12 3.78 -7.63
N GLN A 34 10.35 2.71 -7.56
CA GLN A 34 9.94 1.90 -8.71
C GLN A 34 8.55 2.29 -9.21
N ASP A 35 7.84 3.18 -8.52
CA ASP A 35 6.51 3.61 -8.90
C ASP A 35 6.53 4.16 -10.33
N ALA A 36 5.72 3.52 -11.17
CA ALA A 36 5.65 3.78 -12.61
C ALA A 36 4.23 3.46 -13.08
N PRO A 37 3.78 3.94 -14.26
CA PRO A 37 2.44 3.64 -14.76
C PRO A 37 2.07 2.15 -14.80
N TYR A 38 3.08 1.28 -14.89
CA TYR A 38 2.97 -0.18 -14.90
C TYR A 38 3.27 -0.85 -13.53
N TYR A 39 3.51 -0.10 -12.45
CA TYR A 39 3.86 -0.66 -11.15
C TYR A 39 3.37 0.19 -9.96
N GLY A 40 2.74 -0.46 -8.98
CA GLY A 40 2.38 0.20 -7.72
C GLY A 40 1.93 -0.78 -6.64
N THR A 41 2.01 -0.35 -5.39
CA THR A 41 1.55 -1.13 -4.23
C THR A 41 0.77 -0.23 -3.27
N TRP A 42 -0.35 -0.74 -2.74
CA TRP A 42 -1.23 -0.03 -1.80
C TRP A 42 -1.61 -0.95 -0.64
N CYS A 43 -1.92 -0.35 0.51
CA CYS A 43 -2.44 -1.05 1.68
C CYS A 43 -3.66 -0.34 2.24
N ASN A 44 -4.58 -1.10 2.84
CA ASN A 44 -5.72 -0.57 3.56
C ASN A 44 -5.69 -1.12 5.00
N PRO A 45 -5.31 -0.32 6.00
CA PRO A 45 -5.16 -0.80 7.37
C PRO A 45 -6.51 -1.16 8.03
N THR A 46 -7.62 -0.61 7.52
CA THR A 46 -8.97 -0.87 8.03
C THR A 46 -9.50 -2.22 7.54
N THR A 47 -9.42 -2.47 6.23
CA THR A 47 -9.86 -3.75 5.63
C THR A 47 -8.79 -4.84 5.69
N ARG A 48 -7.56 -4.48 6.09
CA ARG A 48 -6.40 -5.37 6.23
C ARG A 48 -5.98 -6.00 4.91
N GLU A 49 -6.00 -5.18 3.87
CA GLU A 49 -5.71 -5.58 2.50
C GLU A 49 -4.43 -4.95 1.97
N ILE A 50 -3.73 -5.67 1.09
CA ILE A 50 -2.60 -5.18 0.32
C ILE A 50 -2.86 -5.54 -1.14
N VAL A 51 -2.68 -4.56 -2.03
CA VAL A 51 -2.80 -4.73 -3.46
C VAL A 51 -1.49 -4.33 -4.11
N SER A 52 -1.00 -5.12 -5.05
CA SER A 52 0.11 -4.75 -5.92
C SER A 52 -0.29 -4.95 -7.38
N TYR A 53 0.12 -4.02 -8.22
CA TYR A 53 -0.05 -4.06 -9.66
C TYR A 53 1.32 -4.04 -10.33
N SER A 54 1.53 -4.90 -11.34
CA SER A 54 2.77 -5.00 -12.11
C SER A 54 2.47 -5.45 -13.54
N GLU A 55 2.59 -4.55 -14.52
CA GLU A 55 2.47 -4.84 -15.96
C GLU A 55 1.21 -5.66 -16.33
N GLY A 56 0.08 -5.34 -15.70
CA GLY A 56 -1.19 -6.05 -15.89
C GLY A 56 -1.51 -7.07 -14.80
N ASP A 57 -0.50 -7.64 -14.14
CA ASP A 57 -0.70 -8.55 -13.02
C ASP A 57 -1.17 -7.80 -11.78
N ILE A 58 -2.26 -8.28 -11.18
CA ILE A 58 -2.83 -7.74 -9.95
C ILE A 58 -2.77 -8.84 -8.91
N SER A 59 -2.11 -8.56 -7.78
CA SER A 59 -2.13 -9.42 -6.61
C SER A 59 -2.84 -8.70 -5.48
N ARG A 60 -3.84 -9.35 -4.88
CA ARG A 60 -4.52 -8.84 -3.68
C ARG A 60 -4.40 -9.86 -2.56
N ALA A 61 -4.01 -9.39 -1.38
CA ALA A 61 -3.85 -10.19 -0.19
C ALA A 61 -4.65 -9.56 0.96
N TRP A 62 -5.26 -10.39 1.81
CA TRP A 62 -5.99 -9.90 2.98
C TRP A 62 -5.82 -10.79 4.20
N ALA A 63 -5.88 -10.16 5.37
CA ALA A 63 -5.74 -10.79 6.68
C ALA A 63 -7.08 -10.85 7.41
N GLU A 64 -7.31 -11.90 8.20
CA GLU A 64 -8.48 -11.99 9.07
C GLU A 64 -8.28 -11.22 10.38
N ASN A 65 -7.02 -10.99 10.78
CA ASN A 65 -6.64 -10.30 12.01
C ASN A 65 -5.54 -9.25 11.76
N ALA A 66 -5.36 -8.34 12.71
CA ALA A 66 -4.43 -7.21 12.58
C ALA A 66 -2.96 -7.64 12.64
N ASP A 67 -2.63 -8.69 13.40
CA ASP A 67 -1.24 -9.16 13.54
C ASP A 67 -0.71 -9.76 12.23
N ASP A 68 -1.52 -10.57 11.54
CA ASP A 68 -1.21 -11.13 10.23
C ASP A 68 -1.05 -10.02 9.18
N PHE A 69 -1.92 -9.00 9.23
CA PHE A 69 -1.82 -7.84 8.34
C PHE A 69 -0.53 -7.07 8.59
N LYS A 70 -0.23 -6.77 9.85
CA LYS A 70 1.00 -6.09 10.28
C LYS A 70 2.24 -6.84 9.81
N ALA A 71 2.26 -8.16 9.99
CA ALA A 71 3.38 -9.00 9.57
C ALA A 71 3.58 -8.95 8.05
N GLU A 72 2.50 -9.04 7.27
CA GLU A 72 2.60 -8.96 5.81
C GLU A 72 3.00 -7.56 5.32
N LEU A 73 2.40 -6.50 5.88
CA LEU A 73 2.75 -5.12 5.51
C LEU A 73 4.22 -4.84 5.83
N ARG A 74 4.72 -5.29 6.99
CA ARG A 74 6.14 -5.19 7.35
C ARG A 74 7.02 -5.93 6.34
N ARG A 75 6.64 -7.16 5.96
CA ARG A 75 7.35 -7.94 4.93
C ARG A 75 7.45 -7.19 3.60
N VAL A 76 6.37 -6.53 3.17
CA VAL A 76 6.35 -5.74 1.92
C VAL A 76 7.23 -4.50 2.03
N VAL A 77 7.13 -3.75 3.14
CA VAL A 77 7.98 -2.58 3.40
C VAL A 77 9.46 -2.95 3.42
N ASP A 78 9.82 -4.00 4.16
CA ASP A 78 11.21 -4.42 4.31
C ASP A 78 11.79 -4.94 2.98
N TRP A 79 11.00 -5.65 2.17
CA TRP A 79 11.44 -6.10 0.84
C TRP A 79 11.86 -4.93 -0.06
N HIS A 80 11.08 -3.84 -0.07
CA HIS A 80 11.40 -2.62 -0.83
C HIS A 80 12.58 -1.86 -0.21
N ARG A 81 12.64 -1.79 1.12
CA ARG A 81 13.69 -1.09 1.87
C ARG A 81 15.05 -1.73 1.65
N GLU A 82 15.14 -3.05 1.78
CA GLU A 82 16.37 -3.82 1.58
C GLU A 82 16.94 -3.65 0.17
N ARG A 83 16.08 -3.33 -0.81
CA ARG A 83 16.46 -3.06 -2.20
C ARG A 83 16.72 -1.58 -2.49
N GLY A 84 16.60 -0.71 -1.49
CA GLY A 84 16.82 0.73 -1.64
C GLY A 84 15.73 1.45 -2.42
N PHE A 85 14.54 0.85 -2.53
CA PHE A 85 13.40 1.40 -3.25
C PHE A 85 12.37 2.07 -2.35
N PHE A 86 12.24 1.65 -1.10
CA PHE A 86 11.21 2.17 -0.19
C PHE A 86 11.40 3.67 0.08
N ILE A 87 10.33 4.44 -0.08
CA ILE A 87 10.28 5.86 0.27
C ILE A 87 9.46 6.05 1.55
N GLY A 88 8.26 5.47 1.62
CA GLY A 88 7.40 5.51 2.78
C GLY A 88 5.99 5.02 2.46
N ILE A 89 5.06 5.08 3.42
CA ILE A 89 3.64 4.82 3.21
C ILE A 89 2.92 6.17 3.27
N ASP A 90 2.24 6.59 2.21
CA ASP A 90 1.49 7.85 2.18
C ASP A 90 0.09 7.66 2.77
N PRO A 91 -0.17 8.13 4.00
CA PRO A 91 -1.47 7.94 4.62
C PRO A 91 -2.55 8.83 4.00
N ILE A 92 -2.19 9.98 3.39
CA ILE A 92 -3.07 11.06 2.87
C ILE A 92 -4.06 11.67 3.90
N THR A 93 -4.77 10.85 4.67
CA THR A 93 -5.81 11.22 5.64
C THR A 93 -5.39 10.86 7.07
N GLU A 94 -5.98 11.54 8.05
CA GLU A 94 -5.71 11.24 9.47
C GLU A 94 -6.17 9.85 9.91
N PRO A 95 -7.35 9.33 9.52
CA PRO A 95 -7.77 7.99 9.93
C PRO A 95 -6.82 6.88 9.45
N ILE A 96 -6.30 7.01 8.22
CA ILE A 96 -5.33 6.05 7.67
C ILE A 96 -4.01 6.15 8.43
N ARG A 97 -3.54 7.38 8.71
CA ARG A 97 -2.34 7.61 9.53
C ARG A 97 -2.46 6.94 10.89
N ASP A 98 -3.54 7.22 11.62
CA ASP A 98 -3.72 6.73 12.99
C ASP A 98 -3.76 5.20 13.02
N ALA A 99 -4.45 4.57 12.08
CA ALA A 99 -4.46 3.12 11.93
C ALA A 99 -3.06 2.54 11.65
N LEU A 100 -2.26 3.18 10.80
CA LEU A 100 -0.87 2.76 10.54
C LEU A 100 0.04 2.96 11.76
N VAL A 101 -0.14 4.04 12.52
CA VAL A 101 0.58 4.30 13.77
C VAL A 101 0.27 3.23 14.82
N GLU A 102 -1.01 2.87 15.01
CA GLU A 102 -1.43 1.79 15.90
C GLU A 102 -0.80 0.44 15.53
N LEU A 103 -0.65 0.18 14.22
CA LEU A 103 0.03 -1.01 13.72
C LEU A 103 1.55 -0.95 13.89
N GLY A 104 2.12 0.20 14.24
CA GLY A 104 3.55 0.40 14.49
C GLY A 104 4.36 0.84 13.27
N PHE A 105 3.75 1.54 12.32
CA PHE A 105 4.40 2.06 11.10
C PHE A 105 4.73 3.56 11.17
N ASN A 106 4.74 4.18 12.36
CA ASN A 106 5.05 5.61 12.52
C ASN A 106 6.41 6.02 11.89
N GLY A 107 7.42 5.15 11.96
CA GLY A 107 8.73 5.38 11.34
C GLY A 107 8.78 5.14 9.83
N ASP A 108 7.68 4.69 9.24
CA ASP A 108 7.56 4.31 7.83
C ASP A 108 6.65 5.27 7.04
N LEU A 109 6.04 6.27 7.67
CA LEU A 109 5.09 7.19 7.02
C LEU A 109 5.79 8.21 6.11
N HIS A 110 5.19 8.47 4.96
CA HIS A 110 5.62 9.49 3.99
C HIS A 110 4.75 10.74 4.13
N GLU A 111 5.15 11.69 4.98
CA GLU A 111 4.38 12.92 5.23
C GLU A 111 4.99 14.13 4.49
N ILE A 112 4.92 14.17 3.16
CA ILE A 112 5.49 15.29 2.37
C ILE A 112 4.70 16.60 2.57
N TRP A 113 3.42 16.51 2.99
CA TRP A 113 2.46 17.61 2.88
C TRP A 113 2.13 18.37 4.17
N ARG A 114 2.74 18.03 5.32
CA ARG A 114 2.38 18.64 6.63
C ARG A 114 3.29 19.77 7.12
N LYS A 115 4.19 20.29 6.30
CA LYS A 115 4.84 21.59 6.59
C LYS A 115 3.99 22.71 5.99
N GLY A 116 2.92 23.07 6.70
CA GLY A 116 2.06 24.23 6.45
C GLY A 116 1.52 24.75 7.76
#